data_AF-A0A962EGX0-F1
#
_entry.id   AF-A0A962EGX0-F1
#
_cell.length_a   1.000
_cell.length_b   1.000
_cell.length_c   1.000
_cell.angle_alpha   90.00
_cell.angle_beta   90.00
_cell.angle_gamma   90.00
#
_symmetry.space_group_name_H-M   'P 1'
#
loop_
_entity.id
_entity.type
_entity.pdbx_description
1 polymer ?
#
loop_
_entity_poly.entity_id
_entity_poly.type
_entity_poly.pdbx_seq_one_letter_code
_entity_poly.pdbx_strand_id
1 'polypeptide(L)'
;MVEQLSVISSRGVESINDAFKEVAAKSFKESSPVRSSMVIIENASLERLKAQNEAISFTETETPLETEEGDSSEENEGLSEEEKQQIKNETGWSDEIIDAIGSMEEYRIYRDAGLQEVEINGRKCLVRSDIDWDQKDSMGRTNKERAEAGLSPINKEGDTIELHHIGQKSDGPLAELTPDEHRGKENYSVLHDTQKESEIDRVAFNGERSNHWKERAGEGVQNA
;
A
#
# COMPACT_ATOMS: atom_id res chain seq x y z
N MET A 1 13.39 78.28 -22.17
CA MET A 1 14.12 77.10 -21.66
C MET A 1 13.49 76.77 -20.30
N VAL A 2 12.29 76.20 -20.16
CA VAL A 2 11.76 74.88 -20.59
C VAL A 2 12.80 73.77 -20.69
N GLU A 3 12.48 72.67 -19.97
CA GLU A 3 13.23 71.43 -19.76
C GLU A 3 14.41 71.61 -18.78
N GLN A 4 14.36 71.09 -17.54
CA GLN A 4 14.40 69.66 -17.25
C GLN A 4 13.58 69.30 -16.00
N LEU A 5 12.62 68.41 -16.20
CA LEU A 5 11.79 67.74 -15.21
C LEU A 5 12.55 66.60 -14.50
N SER A 6 12.25 66.44 -13.20
CA SER A 6 12.02 65.15 -12.52
C SER A 6 13.08 64.04 -12.39
N VAL A 7 14.40 64.27 -12.52
CA VAL A 7 15.40 63.18 -12.38
C VAL A 7 16.01 63.05 -10.97
N ILE A 8 15.21 63.08 -9.89
CA ILE A 8 15.68 62.67 -8.54
C ILE A 8 14.60 61.84 -7.82
N SER A 9 14.02 60.85 -8.49
CA SER A 9 13.16 59.85 -7.83
C SER A 9 13.30 58.43 -8.41
N SER A 10 14.47 58.10 -8.97
CA SER A 10 14.70 56.76 -9.56
C SER A 10 16.08 56.15 -9.29
N ARG A 11 16.99 56.84 -8.59
CA ARG A 11 18.33 56.28 -8.25
C ARG A 11 18.42 55.51 -6.94
N GLY A 12 17.34 55.46 -6.15
CA GLY A 12 17.30 54.74 -4.86
C GLY A 12 16.69 53.34 -4.93
N VAL A 13 15.99 52.98 -6.01
CA VAL A 13 15.25 51.70 -6.11
C VAL A 13 16.07 50.62 -6.82
N GLU A 14 16.99 51.01 -7.72
CA GLU A 14 17.87 50.05 -8.41
C GLU A 14 18.95 49.45 -7.49
N SER A 15 19.37 50.17 -6.44
CA SER A 15 20.39 49.68 -5.49
C SER A 15 19.89 48.60 -4.52
N ILE A 16 18.56 48.46 -4.34
CA ILE A 16 17.98 47.44 -3.44
C ILE A 16 17.83 46.10 -4.19
N ASN A 17 17.49 46.13 -5.48
CA ASN A 17 17.32 44.92 -6.27
C ASN A 17 18.63 44.16 -6.50
N ASP A 18 19.76 44.86 -6.67
CA ASP A 18 21.06 44.20 -6.81
C ASP A 18 21.60 43.67 -5.47
N ALA A 19 21.33 44.34 -4.35
CA ALA A 19 21.65 43.81 -3.02
C ALA A 19 20.81 42.56 -2.66
N PHE A 20 19.56 42.49 -3.11
CA PHE A 20 18.73 41.27 -2.94
C PHE A 20 19.20 40.11 -3.81
N LYS A 21 19.69 40.39 -5.04
CA LYS A 21 20.31 39.37 -5.90
C LYS A 21 21.63 38.84 -5.32
N GLU A 22 22.43 39.68 -4.67
CA GLU A 22 23.70 39.25 -4.07
C GLU A 22 23.53 38.47 -2.75
N VAL A 23 22.51 38.79 -1.95
CA VAL A 23 22.15 37.98 -0.75
C VAL A 23 21.52 36.65 -1.15
N ALA A 24 20.74 36.60 -2.23
CA ALA A 24 20.18 35.34 -2.76
C ALA A 24 21.26 34.42 -3.35
N ALA A 25 22.36 34.97 -3.88
CA ALA A 25 23.43 34.19 -4.50
C ALA A 25 24.51 33.68 -3.52
N LYS A 26 24.60 34.23 -2.30
CA LYS A 26 25.65 33.87 -1.32
C LYS A 26 25.24 32.89 -0.23
N SER A 27 24.01 32.36 -0.21
CA SER A 27 23.59 31.36 0.78
C SER A 27 23.72 29.90 0.32
N PHE A 28 24.26 29.65 -0.88
CA PHE A 28 24.54 28.30 -1.38
C PHE A 28 25.94 27.82 -0.96
N LYS A 29 26.12 27.57 0.34
CA LYS A 29 27.09 26.57 0.85
C LYS A 29 26.87 26.38 2.35
N GLU A 30 26.11 25.34 2.70
CA GLU A 30 26.42 24.31 3.70
C GLU A 30 25.12 23.65 4.23
N SER A 31 24.93 22.38 3.80
CA SER A 31 24.44 21.23 4.58
C SER A 31 23.14 21.30 5.41
N SER A 32 22.03 20.76 4.86
CA SER A 32 21.09 19.88 5.59
C SER A 32 20.13 19.11 4.63
N PRO A 33 19.72 17.85 4.91
CA PRO A 33 19.21 16.89 3.92
C PRO A 33 17.71 16.62 4.05
N VAL A 34 16.86 17.28 3.26
CA VAL A 34 15.43 16.90 3.15
C VAL A 34 14.89 17.24 1.76
N ARG A 35 15.26 16.47 0.72
CA ARG A 35 14.57 16.59 -0.59
C ARG A 35 14.69 15.37 -1.51
N SER A 36 14.72 14.16 -0.95
CA SER A 36 14.76 12.92 -1.76
C SER A 36 13.61 11.95 -1.48
N SER A 37 12.50 12.40 -0.86
CA SER A 37 11.36 11.53 -0.53
C SER A 37 10.02 12.01 -1.10
N MET A 38 10.01 12.60 -2.28
CA MET A 38 8.74 12.88 -2.97
C MET A 38 8.89 12.64 -4.47
N VAL A 39 8.93 11.37 -4.84
CA VAL A 39 8.53 10.92 -6.16
C VAL A 39 7.13 10.35 -5.99
N ILE A 40 6.14 11.24 -5.92
CA ILE A 40 4.76 10.86 -6.18
C ILE A 40 4.68 10.75 -7.70
N ILE A 41 4.57 9.53 -8.20
CA ILE A 41 4.30 9.29 -9.61
C ILE A 41 2.90 9.84 -9.88
N GLU A 42 2.86 10.98 -10.56
CA GLU A 42 1.68 11.52 -11.23
C GLU A 42 1.24 10.54 -12.31
N ASN A 43 0.19 9.75 -12.05
CA ASN A 43 -0.58 9.14 -13.13
C ASN A 43 -1.66 10.12 -13.58
N ALA A 44 -1.24 11.02 -14.47
CA ALA A 44 -2.13 11.71 -15.38
C ALA A 44 -2.97 10.67 -16.15
N SER A 45 -4.26 10.53 -15.82
CA SER A 45 -5.35 10.91 -16.72
C SER A 45 -6.74 10.53 -16.15
N LEU A 46 -7.18 11.28 -15.14
CA LEU A 46 -8.60 11.37 -14.79
C LEU A 46 -9.47 11.89 -15.96
N GLU A 47 -8.87 12.63 -16.91
CA GLU A 47 -9.56 13.23 -18.05
C GLU A 47 -9.78 12.26 -19.24
N ARG A 48 -8.97 11.20 -19.41
CA ARG A 48 -9.21 10.19 -20.47
C ARG A 48 -10.33 9.20 -20.11
N LEU A 49 -10.56 8.93 -18.83
CA LEU A 49 -11.62 8.02 -18.36
C LEU A 49 -13.02 8.64 -18.42
N LYS A 50 -13.14 9.98 -18.33
CA LYS A 50 -14.42 10.67 -18.51
C LYS A 50 -14.93 10.63 -19.94
N ALA A 51 -14.04 10.62 -20.94
CA ALA A 51 -14.41 10.65 -22.35
C ALA A 51 -14.94 9.30 -22.90
N GLN A 52 -14.88 8.20 -22.13
CA GLN A 52 -15.37 6.88 -22.56
C GLN A 52 -16.76 6.52 -22.00
N ASN A 53 -17.25 7.21 -20.97
CA ASN A 53 -18.54 6.89 -20.33
C ASN A 53 -19.74 7.69 -20.86
N GLU A 54 -19.54 8.60 -21.82
CA GLU A 54 -20.62 9.44 -22.38
C GLU A 54 -21.33 8.81 -23.59
N ALA A 55 -20.99 7.57 -23.96
CA ALA A 55 -21.55 6.89 -25.12
C ALA A 55 -21.93 5.44 -24.81
N ILE A 56 -22.98 5.21 -24.04
CA ILE A 56 -23.95 4.10 -24.23
C ILE A 56 -25.27 4.51 -23.55
N SER A 57 -26.34 4.49 -24.34
CA SER A 57 -27.69 4.94 -24.02
C SER A 57 -28.67 3.77 -24.22
N PHE A 58 -29.61 3.62 -23.28
CA PHE A 58 -30.95 3.01 -23.41
C PHE A 58 -31.01 1.48 -23.67
N THR A 59 -31.88 0.66 -23.04
CA THR A 59 -33.34 0.77 -22.85
C THR A 59 -33.86 -0.11 -21.70
N GLU A 60 -34.83 0.40 -20.95
CA GLU A 60 -35.77 -0.35 -20.09
C GLU A 60 -36.70 -1.25 -20.92
N THR A 61 -37.06 -2.43 -20.39
CA THR A 61 -38.40 -3.03 -20.58
C THR A 61 -38.74 -3.95 -19.41
N GLU A 62 -39.88 -3.66 -18.78
CA GLU A 62 -40.47 -4.29 -17.60
C GLU A 62 -41.45 -5.44 -17.95
N THR A 63 -41.43 -6.49 -17.10
CA THR A 63 -42.57 -7.32 -16.59
C THR A 63 -43.22 -8.45 -17.44
N PRO A 64 -43.95 -9.42 -16.82
CA PRO A 64 -43.61 -10.25 -15.65
C PRO A 64 -44.05 -11.75 -15.83
N LEU A 65 -43.47 -12.71 -15.10
CA LEU A 65 -44.14 -13.99 -14.85
C LEU A 65 -43.66 -14.66 -13.55
N GLU A 66 -44.58 -14.80 -12.61
CA GLU A 66 -44.42 -15.58 -11.38
C GLU A 66 -44.37 -17.09 -11.71
N THR A 67 -43.45 -17.81 -11.08
CA THR A 67 -43.73 -19.12 -10.49
C THR A 67 -42.66 -19.45 -9.45
N GLU A 68 -43.17 -19.68 -8.25
CA GLU A 68 -42.52 -20.04 -7.00
C GLU A 68 -41.52 -21.20 -7.10
N GLU A 69 -40.42 -21.09 -6.36
CA GLU A 69 -39.87 -22.08 -5.41
C GLU A 69 -38.32 -22.10 -5.43
N GLY A 70 -37.73 -21.67 -4.31
CA GLY A 70 -36.29 -21.80 -4.03
C GLY A 70 -35.58 -20.47 -3.80
N ASP A 71 -35.97 -19.73 -2.76
CA ASP A 71 -35.20 -18.62 -2.21
C ASP A 71 -33.90 -19.17 -1.60
N SER A 72 -32.89 -19.34 -2.44
CA SER A 72 -31.49 -19.22 -2.05
C SER A 72 -31.04 -17.84 -2.52
N SER A 73 -31.41 -16.83 -1.73
CA SER A 73 -30.67 -15.57 -1.67
C SER A 73 -29.23 -15.89 -1.21
N GLU A 74 -28.40 -16.36 -2.13
CA GLU A 74 -26.95 -16.35 -1.97
C GLU A 74 -26.47 -14.90 -2.10
N GLU A 75 -26.74 -14.11 -1.06
CA GLU A 75 -25.88 -12.99 -0.67
C GLU A 75 -24.61 -13.59 -0.04
N ASN A 76 -23.83 -14.34 -0.82
CA ASN A 76 -22.66 -15.03 -0.28
C ASN A 76 -21.45 -14.08 -0.31
N GLU A 77 -21.35 -13.19 0.69
CA GLU A 77 -20.20 -12.30 0.89
C GLU A 77 -18.96 -13.01 1.49
N GLY A 78 -18.80 -14.33 1.32
CA GLY A 78 -17.65 -15.06 1.84
C GLY A 78 -17.56 -16.52 1.42
N LEU A 79 -16.52 -17.20 1.93
CA LEU A 79 -16.28 -18.62 1.71
C LEU A 79 -17.38 -19.51 2.28
N SER A 80 -17.71 -20.60 1.58
CA SER A 80 -18.59 -21.65 2.12
C SER A 80 -17.91 -22.43 3.24
N GLU A 81 -18.68 -23.08 4.12
CA GLU A 81 -18.11 -23.89 5.20
C GLU A 81 -17.27 -25.07 4.67
N GLU A 82 -17.63 -25.63 3.51
CA GLU A 82 -16.83 -26.65 2.83
C GLU A 82 -15.47 -26.10 2.36
N GLU A 83 -15.44 -24.88 1.82
CA GLU A 83 -14.21 -24.21 1.38
C GLU A 83 -13.31 -23.87 2.57
N LYS A 84 -13.89 -23.34 3.65
CA LYS A 84 -13.15 -23.07 4.90
C LYS A 84 -12.53 -24.34 5.46
N GLN A 85 -13.29 -25.44 5.51
CA GLN A 85 -12.79 -26.72 5.99
C GLN A 85 -11.68 -27.28 5.08
N GLN A 86 -11.78 -27.07 3.76
CA GLN A 86 -10.72 -27.43 2.82
C GLN A 86 -9.44 -26.65 3.12
N ILE A 87 -9.51 -25.33 3.24
CA ILE A 87 -8.35 -24.47 3.55
C ILE A 87 -7.71 -24.92 4.86
N LYS A 88 -8.52 -25.09 5.91
CA LYS A 88 -8.05 -25.54 7.23
C LYS A 88 -7.28 -26.85 7.18
N ASN A 89 -7.77 -27.82 6.41
CA ASN A 89 -7.13 -29.12 6.26
C ASN A 89 -5.83 -29.05 5.45
N GLU A 90 -5.74 -28.13 4.48
CA GLU A 90 -4.56 -27.98 3.61
C GLU A 90 -3.44 -27.17 4.28
N THR A 91 -3.79 -26.07 4.96
CA THR A 91 -2.82 -25.11 5.52
C THR A 91 -2.59 -25.26 7.02
N GLY A 92 -3.58 -25.77 7.75
CA GLY A 92 -3.58 -25.75 9.21
C GLY A 92 -3.81 -24.36 9.81
N TRP A 93 -4.22 -23.37 9.01
CA TRP A 93 -4.50 -22.02 9.52
C TRP A 93 -5.71 -22.02 10.48
N SER A 94 -5.70 -21.06 11.40
CA SER A 94 -6.76 -20.83 12.37
C SER A 94 -8.04 -20.33 11.71
N ASP A 95 -9.15 -20.55 12.40
CA ASP A 95 -10.46 -20.09 11.94
C ASP A 95 -10.49 -18.56 11.78
N GLU A 96 -9.70 -17.82 12.58
CA GLU A 96 -9.58 -16.36 12.47
C GLU A 96 -8.98 -15.90 11.13
N ILE A 97 -7.95 -16.59 10.62
CA ILE A 97 -7.41 -16.34 9.27
C ILE A 97 -8.47 -16.69 8.22
N ILE A 98 -9.05 -17.89 8.34
CA ILE A 98 -9.92 -18.45 7.31
C ILE A 98 -11.22 -17.66 7.18
N ASP A 99 -11.80 -17.23 8.29
CA ASP A 99 -13.00 -16.38 8.33
C ASP A 99 -12.74 -14.95 7.82
N ALA A 100 -11.49 -14.50 7.81
CA ALA A 100 -11.11 -13.22 7.25
C ALA A 100 -10.92 -13.25 5.72
N ILE A 101 -10.67 -14.41 5.13
CA ILE A 101 -10.49 -14.55 3.67
C ILE A 101 -11.84 -14.35 2.97
N GLY A 102 -11.87 -13.44 2.01
CA GLY A 102 -13.09 -13.08 1.28
C GLY A 102 -13.41 -13.98 0.09
N SER A 103 -12.43 -14.72 -0.45
CA SER A 103 -12.61 -15.58 -1.64
C SER A 103 -11.58 -16.70 -1.77
N MET A 104 -11.89 -17.74 -2.54
CA MET A 104 -10.93 -18.80 -2.84
C MET A 104 -9.76 -18.30 -3.69
N GLU A 105 -9.96 -17.27 -4.51
CA GLU A 105 -8.91 -16.59 -5.25
C GLU A 105 -7.92 -15.90 -4.30
N GLU A 106 -8.41 -15.19 -3.27
CA GLU A 106 -7.58 -14.57 -2.24
C GLU A 106 -6.77 -15.63 -1.49
N TYR A 107 -7.41 -16.73 -1.07
CA TYR A 107 -6.73 -17.87 -0.46
C TYR A 107 -5.57 -18.40 -1.33
N ARG A 108 -5.81 -18.58 -2.63
CA ARG A 108 -4.80 -19.13 -3.56
C ARG A 108 -3.56 -18.24 -3.62
N ILE A 109 -3.71 -16.92 -3.55
CA ILE A 109 -2.58 -15.99 -3.52
C ILE A 109 -1.70 -16.25 -2.30
N TYR A 110 -2.30 -16.35 -1.11
CA TYR A 110 -1.57 -16.62 0.13
C TYR A 110 -0.93 -18.01 0.15
N ARG A 111 -1.64 -19.03 -0.35
CA ARG A 111 -1.13 -20.39 -0.49
C ARG A 111 0.07 -20.44 -1.44
N ASP A 112 -0.04 -19.83 -2.61
CA ASP A 112 0.99 -19.87 -3.64
C ASP A 112 2.24 -19.07 -3.22
N ALA A 113 2.06 -18.04 -2.39
CA ALA A 113 3.14 -17.33 -1.71
C ALA A 113 3.82 -18.15 -0.59
N GLY A 114 3.27 -19.31 -0.20
CA GLY A 114 3.86 -20.21 0.80
C GLY A 114 3.83 -19.66 2.23
N LEU A 115 2.79 -18.89 2.57
CA LEU A 115 2.71 -18.20 3.85
C LEU A 115 2.38 -19.15 5.01
N GLN A 116 2.92 -18.83 6.18
CA GLN A 116 2.70 -19.58 7.42
C GLN A 116 2.03 -18.70 8.46
N GLU A 117 1.12 -19.26 9.25
CA GLU A 117 0.49 -18.50 10.33
C GLU A 117 1.43 -18.39 11.53
N VAL A 118 1.63 -17.16 12.00
CA VAL A 118 2.33 -16.80 13.23
C VAL A 118 1.54 -15.69 13.94
N GLU A 119 1.67 -15.59 15.25
CA GLU A 119 1.08 -14.50 16.02
C GLU A 119 2.16 -13.45 16.33
N ILE A 120 1.95 -12.21 15.91
CA ILE A 120 2.90 -11.10 16.07
C ILE A 120 2.18 -9.95 16.76
N ASN A 121 2.70 -9.50 17.89
CA ASN A 121 2.05 -8.46 18.72
C ASN A 121 0.59 -8.81 19.11
N GLY A 122 0.27 -10.11 19.26
CA GLY A 122 -1.08 -10.57 19.60
C GLY A 122 -2.08 -10.54 18.44
N ARG A 123 -1.62 -10.33 17.20
CA ARG A 123 -2.42 -10.41 15.97
C ARG A 123 -1.97 -11.60 15.13
N LYS A 124 -2.91 -12.33 14.54
CA LYS A 124 -2.60 -13.41 13.59
C LYS A 124 -2.07 -12.82 12.28
N CYS A 125 -0.99 -13.42 11.78
CA CYS A 125 -0.28 -12.97 10.59
C CYS A 125 0.14 -14.15 9.73
N LEU A 126 -0.06 -14.04 8.43
CA LEU A 126 0.50 -14.92 7.41
C LEU A 126 1.87 -14.39 6.99
N VAL A 127 2.94 -15.04 7.44
CA VAL A 127 4.32 -14.59 7.25
C VAL A 127 5.07 -15.39 6.21
N ARG A 128 6.08 -14.76 5.61
CA ARG A 128 7.02 -15.42 4.70
C ARG A 128 8.12 -16.16 5.47
N SER A 129 8.41 -17.37 5.02
CA SER A 129 9.50 -18.21 5.54
C SER A 129 10.79 -18.11 4.71
N ASP A 130 10.73 -17.49 3.53
CA ASP A 130 11.83 -17.41 2.57
C ASP A 130 12.61 -16.08 2.61
N ILE A 131 12.40 -15.27 3.65
CA ILE A 131 13.16 -14.04 3.89
C ILE A 131 14.59 -14.40 4.30
N ASP A 132 15.57 -14.01 3.47
CA ASP A 132 16.98 -14.04 3.84
C ASP A 132 17.28 -12.85 4.77
N TRP A 133 17.42 -13.11 6.07
CA TRP A 133 17.67 -12.08 7.07
C TRP A 133 19.04 -11.39 6.96
N ASP A 134 20.01 -12.04 6.30
CA ASP A 134 21.36 -11.52 6.10
C ASP A 134 21.52 -10.79 4.75
N GLN A 135 20.53 -10.88 3.86
CA GLN A 135 20.53 -10.17 2.58
C GLN A 135 20.65 -8.66 2.81
N LYS A 136 21.56 -8.02 2.08
CA LYS A 136 21.83 -6.59 2.18
C LYS A 136 21.11 -5.78 1.11
N ASP A 137 20.57 -4.64 1.52
CA ASP A 137 20.06 -3.62 0.61
C ASP A 137 21.20 -2.80 -0.04
N SER A 138 20.82 -1.88 -0.92
CA SER A 138 21.76 -0.99 -1.62
C SER A 138 22.55 -0.05 -0.71
N MET A 139 22.12 0.13 0.54
CA MET A 139 22.82 0.91 1.58
C MET A 139 23.69 0.03 2.48
N GLY A 140 23.73 -1.29 2.23
CA GLY A 140 24.53 -2.25 2.98
C GLY A 140 23.88 -2.77 4.27
N ARG A 141 22.60 -2.45 4.50
CA ARG A 141 21.85 -2.93 5.68
C ARG A 141 21.25 -4.29 5.38
N THR A 142 21.40 -5.23 6.31
CA THR A 142 20.75 -6.53 6.27
C THR A 142 19.24 -6.40 6.44
N ASN A 143 18.48 -7.41 6.01
CA ASN A 143 17.05 -7.48 6.27
C ASN A 143 16.72 -7.45 7.76
N LYS A 144 17.58 -8.05 8.59
CA LYS A 144 17.47 -7.96 10.05
C LYS A 144 17.59 -6.51 10.54
N GLU A 145 18.64 -5.79 10.13
CA GLU A 145 18.84 -4.38 10.51
C GLU A 145 17.70 -3.47 10.00
N ARG A 146 17.15 -3.77 8.81
CA ARG A 146 15.97 -3.08 8.30
C ARG A 146 14.78 -3.28 9.21
N ALA A 147 14.48 -4.53 9.56
CA ALA A 147 13.34 -4.88 10.39
C ALA A 147 13.47 -4.35 11.84
N GLU A 148 14.67 -4.39 12.43
CA GLU A 148 14.97 -3.76 13.74
C GLU A 148 14.74 -2.23 13.72
N ALA A 149 15.00 -1.58 12.57
CA ALA A 149 14.66 -0.18 12.35
C ALA A 149 13.17 0.06 12.02
N GLY A 150 12.36 -1.00 11.95
CA GLY A 150 10.95 -0.96 11.57
C GLY A 150 10.72 -0.72 10.08
N LEU A 151 11.70 -1.06 9.25
CA LEU A 151 11.60 -1.06 7.80
C LEU A 151 11.31 -2.47 7.31
N SER A 152 10.45 -2.57 6.30
CA SER A 152 10.18 -3.83 5.62
C SER A 152 11.48 -4.47 5.07
N PRO A 153 11.68 -5.79 5.24
CA PRO A 153 12.69 -6.55 4.52
C PRO A 153 12.53 -6.45 3.00
N ILE A 154 13.57 -6.83 2.27
CA ILE A 154 13.57 -7.00 0.82
C ILE A 154 13.56 -8.48 0.45
N ASN A 155 12.88 -8.83 -0.65
CA ASN A 155 12.92 -10.16 -1.24
C ASN A 155 14.25 -10.39 -2.00
N LYS A 156 14.41 -11.56 -2.61
CA LYS A 156 15.63 -11.96 -3.33
C LYS A 156 15.95 -11.03 -4.52
N GLU A 157 14.91 -10.43 -5.11
CA GLU A 157 14.98 -9.50 -6.23
C GLU A 157 15.40 -8.09 -5.79
N GLY A 158 15.31 -7.80 -4.48
CA GLY A 158 15.63 -6.51 -3.88
C GLY A 158 14.43 -5.59 -3.66
N ASP A 159 13.23 -6.07 -3.98
CA ASP A 159 11.97 -5.37 -3.78
C ASP A 159 11.49 -5.49 -2.33
N THR A 160 10.86 -4.44 -1.83
CA THR A 160 10.43 -4.37 -0.43
C THR A 160 9.16 -5.19 -0.21
N ILE A 161 9.17 -6.06 0.80
CA ILE A 161 8.00 -6.84 1.21
C ILE A 161 6.94 -5.91 1.82
N GLU A 162 5.69 -6.09 1.40
CA GLU A 162 4.54 -5.29 1.80
C GLU A 162 3.67 -6.06 2.80
N LEU A 163 3.00 -5.32 3.68
CA LEU A 163 1.96 -5.87 4.55
C LEU A 163 0.59 -5.58 3.95
N HIS A 164 -0.25 -6.59 3.94
CA HIS A 164 -1.62 -6.56 3.46
C HIS A 164 -2.59 -6.93 4.60
N HIS A 165 -3.78 -6.34 4.63
CA HIS A 165 -4.85 -6.71 5.56
C HIS A 165 -5.76 -7.74 4.91
N ILE A 166 -5.84 -8.94 5.47
CA ILE A 166 -6.72 -10.01 4.98
C ILE A 166 -8.18 -9.57 5.13
N GLY A 167 -8.98 -9.73 4.08
CA GLY A 167 -10.38 -9.31 4.07
C GLY A 167 -10.59 -7.79 4.12
N GLN A 168 -9.55 -6.99 3.88
CA GLN A 168 -9.57 -5.51 3.86
C GLN A 168 -10.04 -4.82 5.15
N LYS A 169 -10.10 -5.53 6.27
CA LYS A 169 -10.48 -4.98 7.58
C LYS A 169 -9.28 -4.44 8.33
N SER A 170 -9.41 -3.26 8.92
CA SER A 170 -8.31 -2.60 9.65
C SER A 170 -7.84 -3.37 10.90
N ASP A 171 -8.71 -4.22 11.46
CA ASP A 171 -8.45 -5.08 12.63
C ASP A 171 -8.24 -6.57 12.26
N GLY A 172 -8.41 -6.96 10.99
CA GLY A 172 -8.29 -8.34 10.52
C GLY A 172 -6.84 -8.84 10.40
N PRO A 173 -6.57 -10.13 10.22
CA PRO A 173 -5.20 -10.64 10.13
C PRO A 173 -4.33 -9.97 9.04
N LEU A 174 -3.00 -10.04 9.19
CA LEU A 174 -2.06 -9.47 8.20
C LEU A 174 -1.43 -10.55 7.31
N ALA A 175 -0.99 -10.18 6.11
CA ALA A 175 -0.21 -11.04 5.22
C ALA A 175 1.06 -10.32 4.70
N GLU A 176 2.19 -11.01 4.71
CA GLU A 176 3.47 -10.55 4.14
C GLU A 176 3.56 -10.95 2.66
N LEU A 177 3.48 -9.98 1.74
CA LEU A 177 3.47 -10.22 0.30
C LEU A 177 4.57 -9.44 -0.43
N THR A 178 5.07 -9.98 -1.53
CA THR A 178 5.88 -9.20 -2.47
C THR A 178 5.00 -8.19 -3.23
N PRO A 179 5.59 -7.13 -3.82
CA PRO A 179 4.82 -6.18 -4.62
C PRO A 179 4.06 -6.82 -5.78
N ASP A 180 4.62 -7.86 -6.40
CA ASP A 180 3.97 -8.59 -7.49
C ASP A 180 2.80 -9.45 -6.98
N GLU A 181 2.94 -10.11 -5.83
CA GLU A 181 1.83 -10.88 -5.24
C GLU A 181 0.71 -9.95 -4.75
N HIS A 182 1.04 -8.77 -4.23
CA HIS A 182 0.07 -7.82 -3.67
C HIS A 182 -0.62 -6.96 -4.74
N ARG A 183 0.15 -6.39 -5.68
CA ARG A 183 -0.33 -5.41 -6.67
C ARG A 183 -0.17 -5.87 -8.11
N GLY A 184 0.24 -7.11 -8.35
CA GLY A 184 0.26 -7.70 -9.68
C GLY A 184 -1.11 -7.60 -10.33
N LYS A 185 -1.14 -7.45 -11.65
CA LYS A 185 -2.37 -7.13 -12.41
C LYS A 185 -3.52 -8.11 -12.14
N GLU A 186 -3.21 -9.38 -11.93
CA GLU A 186 -4.19 -10.44 -11.68
C GLU A 186 -4.65 -10.49 -10.22
N ASN A 187 -3.79 -10.08 -9.28
CA ASN A 187 -4.05 -10.16 -7.84
C ASN A 187 -4.65 -8.87 -7.27
N TYR A 188 -4.37 -7.72 -7.88
CA TYR A 188 -4.80 -6.42 -7.37
C TYR A 188 -6.32 -6.35 -7.22
N SER A 189 -7.09 -6.82 -8.21
CA SER A 189 -8.57 -6.80 -8.14
C SER A 189 -9.14 -7.81 -7.16
N VAL A 190 -8.36 -8.82 -6.76
CA VAL A 190 -8.77 -9.84 -5.78
C VAL A 190 -8.51 -9.32 -4.36
N LEU A 191 -7.33 -8.73 -4.12
CA LEU A 191 -6.92 -8.22 -2.81
C LEU A 191 -7.44 -6.80 -2.52
N HIS A 192 -7.83 -6.05 -3.55
CA HIS A 192 -8.35 -4.69 -3.42
C HIS A 192 -9.71 -4.54 -4.09
N ASP A 193 -10.77 -4.59 -3.29
CA ASP A 193 -12.05 -4.00 -3.68
C ASP A 193 -11.90 -2.47 -3.76
N THR A 194 -12.14 -1.92 -4.95
CA THR A 194 -12.09 -0.46 -5.21
C THR A 194 -13.45 0.22 -5.07
N GLN A 195 -14.52 -0.57 -4.91
CA GLN A 195 -15.89 -0.09 -4.70
C GLN A 195 -16.14 0.25 -3.22
N LYS A 196 -15.39 -0.37 -2.30
CA LYS A 196 -15.46 -0.10 -0.86
C LYS A 196 -14.49 1.01 -0.46
N GLU A 197 -14.93 1.89 0.43
CA GLU A 197 -14.02 2.85 1.06
C GLU A 197 -13.01 2.12 1.95
N SER A 198 -11.74 2.48 1.83
CA SER A 198 -10.68 1.91 2.69
C SER A 198 -10.93 2.28 4.14
N GLU A 199 -11.19 1.28 4.99
CA GLU A 199 -11.31 1.44 6.44
C GLU A 199 -9.97 1.74 7.14
N ILE A 200 -8.85 1.59 6.42
CA ILE A 200 -7.50 1.67 6.97
C ILE A 200 -7.05 3.13 7.16
N ASP A 201 -6.74 3.51 8.41
CA ASP A 201 -5.97 4.72 8.71
C ASP A 201 -4.50 4.51 8.33
N ARG A 202 -4.05 5.22 7.29
CA ARG A 202 -2.70 5.11 6.73
C ARG A 202 -1.59 5.52 7.70
N VAL A 203 -1.86 6.46 8.61
CA VAL A 203 -0.87 6.90 9.60
C VAL A 203 -0.73 5.84 10.69
N ALA A 204 -1.86 5.34 11.19
CA ALA A 204 -1.88 4.25 12.16
C ALA A 204 -1.20 2.99 11.59
N PHE A 205 -1.54 2.61 10.35
CA PHE A 205 -0.98 1.43 9.69
C PHE A 205 0.53 1.54 9.46
N ASN A 206 1.08 2.74 9.24
CA ASN A 206 2.53 2.91 9.18
C ASN A 206 3.22 2.58 10.50
N GLY A 207 2.60 2.95 11.63
CA GLY A 207 3.08 2.58 12.96
C GLY A 207 2.99 1.06 13.19
N GLU A 208 1.86 0.47 12.82
CA GLU A 208 1.66 -0.97 12.89
C GLU A 208 2.70 -1.75 12.09
N ARG A 209 2.88 -1.40 10.81
CA ARG A 209 3.90 -2.02 9.95
C ARG A 209 5.29 -1.91 10.56
N SER A 210 5.64 -0.75 11.13
CA SER A 210 6.92 -0.57 11.80
C SER A 210 7.09 -1.51 12.99
N ASN A 211 6.04 -1.69 13.79
CA ASN A 211 6.06 -2.56 14.96
C ASN A 211 6.07 -4.04 14.58
N HIS A 212 5.30 -4.44 13.56
CA HIS A 212 5.31 -5.79 13.00
C HIS A 212 6.72 -6.23 12.63
N TRP A 213 7.45 -5.42 11.86
CA TRP A 213 8.80 -5.77 11.44
C TRP A 213 9.80 -5.80 12.60
N LYS A 214 9.67 -4.89 13.58
CA LYS A 214 10.52 -4.92 14.78
C LYS A 214 10.34 -6.20 15.58
N GLU A 215 9.10 -6.65 15.75
CA GLU A 215 8.81 -7.90 16.44
C GLU A 215 9.33 -9.11 15.66
N ARG A 216 9.11 -9.11 14.33
CA ARG A 216 9.64 -10.14 13.43
C ARG A 216 11.16 -10.27 13.47
N ALA A 217 11.89 -9.17 13.61
CA ALA A 217 13.33 -9.21 13.82
C ALA A 217 13.73 -9.86 15.15
N GLY A 218 12.93 -9.69 16.21
CA GLY A 218 13.15 -10.32 17.51
C GLY A 218 12.92 -11.83 17.47
N GLU A 219 11.83 -12.27 16.83
CA GLU A 219 11.49 -13.69 16.70
C GLU A 219 12.38 -14.45 15.71
N GLY A 220 12.81 -13.79 14.62
CA GLY A 220 13.69 -14.37 13.60
C GLY A 220 15.07 -14.81 14.13
N VAL A 221 15.46 -14.37 15.35
CA VAL A 221 16.71 -14.79 16.01
C VAL A 221 16.57 -16.13 16.74
N GLN A 222 15.36 -16.57 17.06
CA GLN A 222 15.16 -17.82 17.83
C GLN A 222 15.00 -19.08 16.97
N ASN A 223 14.75 -18.92 15.67
CA ASN A 223 14.48 -20.03 14.74
C ASN A 223 15.55 -20.19 13.63
N ALA A 224 16.74 -19.60 13.80
CA ALA A 224 17.88 -19.69 12.87
C ALA A 224 19.02 -20.56 13.42
#